data_AF-A0AA88D4D8-F1
#
_entry.id   AF-A0AA88D4D8-F1
#
_cell.length_a   1.000
_cell.length_b   1.000
_cell.length_c   1.000
_cell.angle_alpha   90.00
_cell.angle_beta   90.00
_cell.angle_gamma   90.00
#
_symmetry.space_group_name_H-M   'P 1'
#
loop_
_entity.id
_entity.type
_entity.pdbx_description
1 polymer ?
#
loop_
_entity_poly.entity_id
_entity_poly.type
_entity_poly.pdbx_seq_one_letter_code
_entity_poly.pdbx_strand_id
1 'polypeptide(L)'
;MLCYTESFMEISGQDSFLGQHGMIHKYLKNLALELVKPENLKEKMLPEMDKVARIHMRSWASQGIVDVKEVASNMIFEYFAKKLISYDETKASKKLKDNYNAFRDGLTSFPLNIPGTAYHACLQGQKKAIIVIKDIFEERKISNVNHGDYLDHLLEELNKEKPILNETMAISFVFLLLFAAYETASSAITLAVKFISDNLEVLVELMKEHEKIIENHEKGFEITWQEYKSMTFTHMVINETVRLANIIPAVFRRAVTDVKMKGK
;
A
#
# COMPACT_ATOMS: atom_id res chain seq x y z
N MET A 1 -5.80 14.04 17.45
CA MET A 1 -5.35 12.68 17.81
C MET A 1 -6.22 11.68 17.06
N LEU A 2 -5.65 10.78 16.25
CA LEU A 2 -6.39 9.65 15.68
C LEU A 2 -6.90 8.81 16.85
N CYS A 3 -8.19 8.43 16.85
CA CYS A 3 -8.76 7.64 17.94
C CYS A 3 -9.64 6.55 17.32
N TYR A 4 -9.04 5.39 17.13
CA TYR A 4 -9.74 4.22 16.62
C TYR A 4 -10.30 3.38 17.78
N THR A 5 -11.16 2.43 17.47
CA THR A 5 -11.73 1.50 18.46
C THR A 5 -10.61 0.66 19.09
N GLU A 6 -10.81 0.19 20.33
CA GLU A 6 -9.85 -0.71 20.98
C GLU A 6 -9.58 -1.94 20.14
N SER A 7 -10.60 -2.49 19.49
CA SER A 7 -10.48 -3.61 18.56
C SER A 7 -9.60 -3.29 17.34
N PHE A 8 -9.71 -2.09 16.77
CA PHE A 8 -8.84 -1.67 15.67
C PHE A 8 -7.39 -1.46 16.13
N MET A 9 -7.21 -0.98 17.36
CA MET A 9 -5.89 -0.82 17.98
C MET A 9 -5.24 -2.16 18.30
N GLU A 10 -6.02 -3.13 18.78
CA GLU A 10 -5.59 -4.52 19.01
C GLU A 10 -5.19 -5.17 17.69
N ILE A 11 -6.05 -5.07 16.66
CA ILE A 11 -5.79 -5.58 15.30
C ILE A 11 -4.58 -4.89 14.67
N SER A 12 -4.39 -3.58 14.84
CA SER A 12 -3.25 -2.89 14.22
C SER A 12 -1.93 -3.15 14.97
N GLY A 13 -2.01 -3.57 16.24
CA GLY A 13 -0.90 -3.63 17.19
C GLY A 13 -0.76 -2.31 17.95
N GLN A 14 -0.66 -2.37 19.29
CA GLN A 14 -0.59 -1.17 20.13
C GLN A 14 0.67 -0.31 19.85
N ASP A 15 1.77 -0.94 19.47
CA ASP A 15 3.02 -0.26 19.10
C ASP A 15 3.05 0.23 17.64
N SER A 16 1.99 -0.04 16.88
CA SER A 16 1.92 0.27 15.45
C SER A 16 1.81 1.77 15.19
N PHE A 17 2.18 2.19 13.97
CA PHE A 17 2.15 3.58 13.53
C PHE A 17 0.82 4.30 13.81
N LEU A 18 -0.31 3.59 13.72
CA LEU A 18 -1.65 4.15 13.92
C LEU A 18 -1.97 4.42 15.40
N GLY A 19 -1.26 3.77 16.33
CA GLY A 19 -1.36 4.01 17.77
C GLY A 19 -0.37 5.04 18.31
N GLN A 20 0.63 5.42 17.51
CA GLN A 20 1.65 6.37 17.92
C GLN A 20 1.17 7.82 17.82
N HIS A 21 1.72 8.67 18.70
CA HIS A 21 1.34 10.07 18.81
C HIS A 21 2.56 10.99 18.91
N GLY A 22 2.35 12.28 18.64
CA GLY A 22 3.38 13.31 18.80
C GLY A 22 4.62 13.05 17.95
N MET A 23 5.79 13.04 18.59
CA MET A 23 7.09 12.94 17.94
C MET A 23 7.30 11.60 17.24
N ILE A 24 6.84 10.50 17.82
CA ILE A 24 6.99 9.15 17.24
C ILE A 24 6.19 9.06 15.93
N HIS A 25 4.93 9.50 15.93
CA HIS A 25 4.12 9.55 14.72
C HIS A 25 4.75 10.47 13.65
N LYS A 26 5.26 11.64 14.03
CA LYS A 26 5.95 12.54 13.09
C LYS A 26 7.15 11.86 12.44
N TYR A 27 7.94 11.12 13.22
CA TYR A 27 9.09 10.39 12.74
C TYR A 27 8.69 9.27 11.75
N LEU A 28 7.76 8.39 12.14
CA LEU A 28 7.27 7.31 11.26
C LEU A 28 6.60 7.84 9.98
N LYS A 29 5.88 8.97 10.06
CA LYS A 29 5.33 9.66 8.88
C LYS A 29 6.46 10.09 7.93
N ASN A 30 7.54 10.65 8.46
CA ASN A 30 8.67 11.07 7.63
C ASN A 30 9.35 9.87 6.96
N LEU A 31 9.51 8.75 7.67
CA LEU A 31 9.99 7.50 7.07
C LEU A 31 9.11 7.08 5.88
N ALA A 32 7.78 7.09 6.04
CA ALA A 32 6.87 6.76 4.95
C ALA A 32 7.02 7.72 3.75
N LEU A 33 7.23 9.01 4.01
CA LEU A 33 7.45 10.01 2.97
C LEU A 33 8.79 9.84 2.26
N GLU A 34 9.83 9.34 2.93
CA GLU A 34 11.12 9.04 2.32
C GLU A 34 11.02 7.93 1.27
N LEU A 35 10.11 6.96 1.46
CA LEU A 35 9.82 5.93 0.44
C LEU A 35 9.27 6.56 -0.84
N VAL A 36 8.45 7.61 -0.74
CA VAL A 36 7.76 8.23 -1.88
C VAL A 36 8.26 9.64 -2.18
N LYS A 37 9.52 9.95 -1.85
CA LYS A 37 10.12 11.24 -2.19
C LYS A 37 10.18 11.42 -3.72
N PRO A 38 10.08 12.66 -4.24
CA PRO A 38 10.02 12.91 -5.68
C PRO A 38 11.14 12.24 -6.48
N GLU A 39 12.36 12.20 -5.94
CA GLU A 39 13.50 11.56 -6.58
C GLU A 39 13.29 10.03 -6.69
N ASN A 40 12.83 9.39 -5.61
CA ASN A 40 12.60 7.94 -5.62
C ASN A 40 11.40 7.56 -6.50
N LEU A 41 10.34 8.38 -6.49
CA LEU A 41 9.18 8.20 -7.37
C LEU A 41 9.59 8.26 -8.84
N LYS A 42 10.35 9.31 -9.20
CA LYS A 42 10.78 9.57 -10.57
C LYS A 42 11.77 8.54 -11.09
N GLU A 43 12.82 8.24 -10.31
CA GLU A 43 14.00 7.53 -10.82
C GLU A 43 13.93 6.02 -10.60
N LYS A 44 13.18 5.56 -9.58
CA LYS A 44 13.10 4.13 -9.25
C LYS A 44 11.68 3.59 -9.40
N MET A 45 10.70 4.20 -8.72
CA MET A 45 9.37 3.61 -8.62
C MET A 45 8.61 3.64 -9.94
N LEU A 46 8.65 4.75 -10.69
CA LEU A 46 7.91 4.87 -11.95
C LEU A 46 8.33 3.81 -12.99
N PRO A 47 9.63 3.62 -13.31
CA PRO A 47 10.05 2.56 -14.23
C PRO A 47 9.69 1.15 -13.74
N GLU A 48 9.85 0.88 -12.43
CA GLU A 48 9.50 -0.42 -11.85
C GLU A 48 7.99 -0.69 -11.94
N MET A 49 7.16 0.31 -11.64
CA MET A 49 5.70 0.22 -11.70
C MET A 49 5.22 0.01 -13.15
N ASP A 50 5.80 0.72 -14.12
CA ASP A 50 5.49 0.53 -15.55
C ASP A 50 5.81 -0.91 -15.99
N LYS A 51 6.99 -1.41 -15.61
CA LYS A 51 7.39 -2.79 -15.90
C LYS A 51 6.43 -3.81 -15.29
N VAL A 52 6.08 -3.67 -14.01
CA VAL A 52 5.15 -4.58 -13.33
C VAL A 52 3.77 -4.51 -13.97
N ALA A 53 3.26 -3.30 -14.24
CA ALA A 53 1.96 -3.11 -14.87
C ALA A 53 1.90 -3.77 -16.25
N ARG A 54 2.93 -3.61 -17.09
CA ARG A 54 2.98 -4.25 -18.42
C ARG A 54 3.02 -5.77 -18.35
N ILE A 55 3.77 -6.34 -17.41
CA ILE A 55 3.83 -7.80 -17.21
C ILE A 55 2.44 -8.34 -16.85
N HIS A 56 1.80 -7.71 -15.86
CA HIS A 56 0.49 -8.11 -15.38
C HIS A 56 -0.60 -7.90 -16.44
N MET A 57 -0.65 -6.75 -17.11
CA MET A 57 -1.62 -6.48 -18.19
C MET A 57 -1.52 -7.50 -19.33
N ARG A 58 -0.32 -7.91 -19.75
CA ARG A 58 -0.14 -8.97 -20.76
C ARG A 58 -0.66 -10.32 -20.28
N SER A 59 -0.44 -10.64 -19.00
CA SER A 59 -0.97 -11.86 -18.38
C SER A 59 -2.49 -11.85 -18.29
N TRP A 60 -3.11 -10.72 -17.95
CA TRP A 60 -4.56 -10.62 -17.87
C TRP A 60 -5.23 -10.71 -19.24
N ALA A 61 -4.60 -10.11 -20.26
CA ALA A 61 -5.09 -10.16 -21.64
C ALA A 61 -5.15 -11.59 -22.21
N SER A 62 -4.29 -12.51 -21.75
CA SER A 62 -4.31 -13.91 -22.20
C SER A 62 -5.34 -14.80 -21.46
N GLN A 63 -5.95 -14.31 -20.39
CA GLN A 63 -6.90 -15.06 -19.56
C GLN A 63 -8.38 -14.87 -19.97
N GLY A 64 -8.68 -13.86 -20.81
CA GLY A 64 -10.02 -13.56 -21.29
C GLY A 64 -10.89 -12.83 -20.28
N ILE A 65 -11.26 -13.51 -19.18
CA ILE A 65 -12.09 -12.93 -18.10
C ILE A 65 -11.27 -12.94 -16.81
N VAL A 66 -11.22 -11.80 -16.14
CA VAL A 66 -10.49 -11.62 -14.87
C VAL A 66 -11.33 -10.83 -13.86
N ASP A 67 -11.16 -11.13 -12.57
CA ASP A 67 -11.64 -10.26 -11.50
C ASP A 67 -10.66 -9.10 -11.32
N VAL A 68 -11.08 -7.88 -11.67
CA VAL A 68 -10.24 -6.68 -11.62
C VAL A 68 -9.71 -6.40 -10.21
N LYS A 69 -10.52 -6.61 -9.17
CA LYS A 69 -10.10 -6.38 -7.78
C LYS A 69 -9.03 -7.36 -7.36
N GLU A 70 -9.21 -8.62 -7.72
CA GLU A 70 -8.22 -9.67 -7.44
C GLU A 70 -6.90 -9.38 -8.14
N VAL A 71 -6.92 -9.17 -9.47
CA VAL A 71 -5.69 -9.01 -10.24
C VAL A 71 -4.97 -7.69 -9.92
N ALA A 72 -5.69 -6.60 -9.71
CA ALA A 72 -5.09 -5.34 -9.26
C ALA A 72 -4.49 -5.47 -7.86
N SER A 73 -5.18 -6.17 -6.94
CA SER A 73 -4.65 -6.46 -5.61
C SER A 73 -3.39 -7.31 -5.68
N ASN A 74 -3.32 -8.32 -6.56
CA ASN A 74 -2.13 -9.17 -6.74
C ASN A 74 -0.94 -8.35 -7.24
N MET A 75 -1.14 -7.55 -8.29
CA MET A 75 -0.09 -6.73 -8.88
C MET A 75 0.50 -5.72 -7.88
N ILE A 76 -0.36 -4.98 -7.16
CA ILE A 76 0.13 -3.97 -6.21
C ILE A 76 0.79 -4.63 -4.99
N PHE A 77 0.24 -5.75 -4.50
CA PHE A 77 0.84 -6.49 -3.39
C PHE A 77 2.24 -6.99 -3.77
N GLU A 78 2.40 -7.62 -4.94
CA GLU A 78 3.68 -8.12 -5.44
C GLU A 78 4.71 -6.98 -5.53
N TYR A 79 4.32 -5.85 -6.13
CA TYR A 79 5.20 -4.69 -6.26
C TYR A 79 5.69 -4.18 -4.89
N PHE A 80 4.76 -3.90 -3.96
CA PHE A 80 5.14 -3.33 -2.67
C PHE A 80 5.80 -4.35 -1.74
N ALA A 81 5.44 -5.63 -1.77
CA ALA A 81 6.12 -6.65 -0.99
C ALA A 81 7.59 -6.79 -1.43
N LYS A 82 7.85 -6.74 -2.74
CA LYS A 82 9.22 -6.70 -3.26
C LYS A 82 9.92 -5.40 -2.91
N LYS A 83 9.27 -4.24 -3.09
CA LYS A 83 9.88 -2.93 -2.83
C LYS A 83 10.23 -2.70 -1.36
N LEU A 84 9.40 -3.23 -0.46
CA LEU A 84 9.54 -3.02 0.97
C LEU A 84 10.52 -4.00 1.63
N ILE A 85 10.48 -5.28 1.23
CA ILE A 85 11.18 -6.36 1.94
C ILE A 85 11.79 -7.43 1.02
N SER A 86 11.92 -7.15 -0.28
CA SER A 86 12.39 -8.12 -1.29
C SER A 86 11.63 -9.44 -1.30
N TYR A 87 10.36 -9.42 -0.87
CA TYR A 87 9.56 -10.62 -0.76
C TYR A 87 8.97 -11.03 -2.11
N ASP A 88 9.16 -12.30 -2.47
CA ASP A 88 8.66 -12.93 -3.68
C ASP A 88 7.77 -14.13 -3.30
N GLU A 89 6.45 -13.96 -3.39
CA GLU A 89 5.46 -14.96 -2.97
C GLU A 89 5.50 -16.24 -3.82
N THR A 90 6.13 -16.20 -4.99
CA THR A 90 6.32 -17.39 -5.85
C THR A 90 7.43 -18.30 -5.34
N LYS A 91 8.36 -17.75 -4.56
CA LYS A 91 9.51 -18.46 -3.97
C LYS A 91 9.34 -18.71 -2.48
N ALA A 92 8.47 -17.96 -1.82
CA ALA A 92 8.23 -18.08 -0.40
C ALA A 92 7.36 -19.30 -0.05
N SER A 93 7.73 -20.00 1.02
CA SER A 93 6.95 -21.12 1.58
C SER A 93 5.70 -20.66 2.32
N LYS A 94 5.72 -19.45 2.90
CA LYS A 94 4.61 -18.85 3.65
C LYS A 94 3.89 -17.86 2.75
N LYS A 95 2.59 -18.03 2.50
CA LYS A 95 1.74 -17.09 1.76
C LYS A 95 1.42 -15.87 2.61
N LEU A 96 2.08 -14.75 2.31
CA LEU A 96 1.93 -13.51 3.07
C LEU A 96 0.60 -12.83 2.71
N LYS A 97 0.16 -12.90 1.46
CA LYS A 97 -1.06 -12.24 1.01
C LYS A 97 -2.32 -12.78 1.68
N ASP A 98 -2.41 -14.11 1.86
CA ASP A 98 -3.56 -14.74 2.51
C ASP A 98 -3.74 -14.26 3.96
N ASN A 99 -2.62 -14.03 4.66
CA ASN A 99 -2.64 -13.46 6.01
C ASN A 99 -3.20 -12.03 6.01
N TYR A 100 -2.86 -11.24 5.00
CA TYR A 100 -3.41 -9.89 4.82
C TYR A 100 -4.88 -9.88 4.40
N ASN A 101 -5.34 -10.87 3.63
CA ASN A 101 -6.76 -11.03 3.31
C ASN A 101 -7.58 -11.31 4.58
N ALA A 102 -7.13 -12.26 5.42
CA ALA A 102 -7.77 -12.53 6.71
C ALA A 102 -7.75 -11.30 7.63
N PHE A 103 -6.64 -10.55 7.62
CA PHE A 103 -6.54 -9.28 8.34
C PHE A 103 -7.58 -8.26 7.88
N ARG A 104 -7.68 -8.01 6.56
CA ARG A 104 -8.67 -7.11 5.96
C ARG A 104 -10.10 -7.46 6.37
N ASP A 105 -10.46 -8.73 6.25
CA ASP A 105 -11.84 -9.19 6.46
C ASP A 105 -12.29 -9.01 7.91
N GLY A 106 -11.38 -9.11 8.88
CA GLY A 106 -11.74 -8.86 10.28
C GLY A 106 -11.78 -7.40 10.70
N LEU A 107 -11.17 -6.47 9.96
CA LEU A 107 -11.16 -5.03 10.31
C LEU A 107 -12.57 -4.42 10.38
N THR A 108 -13.51 -4.95 9.61
CA THR A 108 -14.92 -4.50 9.57
C THR A 108 -15.87 -5.46 10.28
N SER A 109 -15.34 -6.53 10.88
CA SER A 109 -16.13 -7.55 11.55
C SER A 109 -16.48 -7.19 12.99
N PHE A 110 -17.47 -7.89 13.56
CA PHE A 110 -17.79 -7.75 14.97
C PHE A 110 -16.63 -8.30 15.83
N PRO A 111 -16.16 -7.58 16.86
CA PRO A 111 -14.90 -7.88 17.56
C PRO A 111 -15.03 -9.03 18.57
N LEU A 112 -15.29 -10.23 18.06
CA LEU A 112 -15.50 -11.44 18.85
C LEU A 112 -14.35 -12.43 18.60
N ASN A 113 -13.43 -12.58 19.56
CA ASN A 113 -12.27 -13.46 19.41
C ASN A 113 -12.61 -14.93 19.70
N ILE A 114 -13.43 -15.54 18.83
CA ILE A 114 -13.81 -16.96 18.91
C ILE A 114 -13.37 -17.67 17.62
N PRO A 115 -12.76 -18.86 17.69
CA PRO A 115 -12.41 -19.64 16.49
C PRO A 115 -13.60 -19.78 15.53
N GLY A 116 -13.36 -19.50 14.25
CA GLY A 116 -14.39 -19.48 13.19
C GLY A 116 -14.97 -18.10 12.89
N THR A 117 -14.71 -17.08 13.71
CA THR A 117 -15.09 -15.69 13.40
C THR A 117 -14.04 -14.99 12.53
N ALA A 118 -14.48 -13.96 11.78
CA ALA A 118 -13.58 -13.11 11.00
C ALA A 118 -12.60 -12.32 11.88
N TYR A 119 -13.02 -11.87 13.07
CA TYR A 119 -12.15 -11.19 14.02
C TYR A 119 -11.02 -12.09 14.50
N HIS A 120 -11.32 -13.33 14.88
CA HIS A 120 -10.30 -14.31 15.26
C HIS A 120 -9.34 -14.59 14.09
N ALA A 121 -9.85 -14.80 12.88
CA ALA A 121 -9.04 -15.03 11.69
C ALA A 121 -8.11 -13.84 11.40
N CYS A 122 -8.58 -12.61 11.60
CA CYS A 122 -7.79 -11.39 11.45
C CYS A 122 -6.62 -11.32 12.43
N LEU A 123 -6.84 -11.60 13.72
CA LEU A 123 -5.75 -11.65 14.70
C LEU A 123 -4.71 -12.74 14.34
N GLN A 124 -5.16 -13.90 13.86
CA GLN A 124 -4.24 -14.95 13.40
C GLN A 124 -3.49 -14.54 12.13
N GLY A 125 -4.16 -13.90 11.17
CA GLY A 125 -3.56 -13.37 9.95
C GLY A 125 -2.48 -12.33 10.27
N GLN A 126 -2.80 -11.34 11.11
CA GLN A 126 -1.85 -10.36 11.60
C GLN A 126 -0.62 -11.02 12.22
N LYS A 127 -0.82 -11.95 13.17
CA LYS A 127 0.27 -12.66 13.85
C LYS A 127 1.17 -13.41 12.86
N LYS A 128 0.58 -14.14 11.91
CA LYS A 128 1.32 -14.90 10.89
C LYS A 128 2.09 -13.98 9.95
N ALA A 129 1.50 -12.87 9.51
CA ALA A 129 2.16 -11.88 8.68
C ALA A 129 3.35 -11.23 9.39
N ILE A 130 3.18 -10.85 10.66
CA ILE A 130 4.28 -10.30 11.48
C ILE A 130 5.41 -11.33 11.64
N ILE A 131 5.11 -12.61 11.83
CA ILE A 131 6.13 -13.67 11.90
C ILE A 131 6.92 -13.73 10.59
N VAL A 132 6.26 -13.70 9.43
CA VAL A 132 6.95 -13.71 8.11
C VAL A 132 7.88 -12.50 7.98
N ILE A 133 7.39 -11.30 8.29
CA ILE A 133 8.17 -10.06 8.18
C ILE A 133 9.34 -10.09 9.17
N LYS A 134 9.13 -10.61 10.37
CA LYS A 134 10.17 -10.78 11.39
C LYS A 134 11.26 -11.75 10.93
N ASP A 135 10.88 -12.88 10.34
CA ASP A 135 11.85 -13.87 9.84
C ASP A 135 12.76 -13.23 8.77
N ILE A 136 12.18 -12.47 7.83
CA ILE A 136 12.92 -11.74 6.79
C ILE A 136 13.84 -10.68 7.42
N PHE A 137 13.33 -9.94 8.41
CA PHE A 137 14.07 -8.92 9.12
C PHE A 137 15.29 -9.50 9.85
N GLU A 138 15.14 -10.62 10.54
CA GLU A 138 16.23 -11.30 11.25
C GLU A 138 17.24 -11.93 10.28
N GLU A 139 16.77 -12.58 9.20
CA GLU A 139 17.64 -13.09 8.14
C GLU A 139 18.49 -11.97 7.52
N ARG A 140 17.90 -10.79 7.30
CA ARG A 140 18.62 -9.62 6.79
C ARG A 140 19.71 -9.15 7.75
N LYS A 141 19.42 -9.08 9.05
CA LYS A 141 20.41 -8.72 10.09
C LYS A 141 21.57 -9.72 10.17
N ILE A 142 21.29 -11.01 10.04
CA ILE A 142 22.31 -12.07 10.12
C ILE A 142 23.18 -12.11 8.87
N SER A 143 22.56 -12.04 7.69
CA SER A 143 23.27 -12.12 6.41
C SER A 143 24.09 -10.87 6.11
N ASN A 144 23.69 -9.70 6.65
CA ASN A 144 24.29 -8.40 6.38
C ASN A 144 24.37 -8.06 4.88
N VAL A 145 23.46 -8.63 4.08
CA VAL A 145 23.35 -8.40 2.63
C VAL A 145 22.37 -7.27 2.39
N ASN A 146 22.83 -6.17 1.80
CA ASN A 146 21.97 -5.07 1.36
C ASN A 146 21.27 -5.47 0.04
N HIS A 147 19.95 -5.41 0.02
CA HIS A 147 19.11 -5.75 -1.14
C HIS A 147 18.66 -4.51 -1.93
N GLY A 148 18.96 -3.31 -1.43
CA GLY A 148 18.54 -2.03 -1.99
C GLY A 148 17.05 -1.76 -1.83
N ASP A 149 16.37 -2.47 -0.91
CA ASP A 149 14.95 -2.31 -0.62
C ASP A 149 14.72 -1.38 0.58
N TYR A 150 13.45 -1.15 0.93
CA TYR A 150 13.12 -0.24 2.02
C TYR A 150 13.49 -0.80 3.41
N LEU A 151 13.59 -2.12 3.55
CA LEU A 151 14.01 -2.75 4.80
C LEU A 151 15.46 -2.40 5.14
N ASP A 152 16.34 -2.29 4.14
CA ASP A 152 17.73 -1.84 4.35
C ASP A 152 17.75 -0.42 4.95
N HIS A 153 16.90 0.49 4.46
CA HIS A 153 16.75 1.84 5.02
C HIS A 153 16.28 1.81 6.48
N LEU A 154 15.33 0.93 6.82
CA LEU A 154 14.87 0.78 8.21
C LEU A 154 15.98 0.24 9.13
N LEU A 155 16.82 -0.66 8.63
CA LEU A 155 17.98 -1.18 9.38
C LEU A 155 19.04 -0.08 9.60
N GLU A 156 19.26 0.81 8.64
CA GLU A 156 20.11 1.99 8.82
C GLU A 156 19.57 2.92 9.92
N GLU A 157 18.25 3.15 9.95
CA GLU A 157 17.60 3.94 11.00
C GLU A 157 17.74 3.32 12.40
N LEU A 158 17.70 1.99 12.50
CA LEU A 158 17.87 1.22 13.75
C LEU A 158 19.29 1.27 14.28
N ASN A 159 20.28 1.38 13.39
CA ASN A 159 21.71 1.35 13.74
C ASN A 159 22.27 2.74 14.10
N LYS A 160 21.45 3.79 14.11
CA LYS A 160 21.87 5.14 14.56
C LYS A 160 22.24 5.14 16.05
N GLU A 161 23.12 6.05 16.47
CA GLU A 161 23.56 6.15 17.88
C GLU A 161 22.42 6.33 18.88
N LYS A 162 21.33 6.99 18.46
CA LYS A 162 20.11 7.21 19.25
C LYS A 162 18.89 6.90 18.39
N PRO A 163 18.55 5.61 18.20
CA PRO A 163 17.48 5.23 17.30
C PRO A 163 16.13 5.53 17.95
N ILE A 164 15.27 6.23 17.20
CA ILE A 164 13.85 6.42 17.58
C ILE A 164 13.05 5.16 17.19
N LEU A 165 13.44 4.52 16.09
CA LEU A 165 12.88 3.26 15.63
C LEU A 165 13.42 2.10 16.48
N ASN A 166 12.56 1.18 16.89
CA ASN A 166 12.98 -0.12 17.41
C ASN A 166 12.49 -1.24 16.47
N GLU A 167 12.99 -2.46 16.67
CA GLU A 167 12.67 -3.60 15.81
C GLU A 167 11.16 -3.89 15.72
N THR A 168 10.46 -3.84 16.85
CA THR A 168 9.01 -4.08 16.90
C THR A 168 8.25 -3.02 16.11
N MET A 169 8.66 -1.76 16.21
CA MET A 169 8.10 -0.65 15.44
C MET A 169 8.43 -0.80 13.95
N ALA A 170 9.65 -1.19 13.57
CA ALA A 170 10.04 -1.39 12.18
C ALA A 170 9.21 -2.49 11.51
N ILE A 171 9.08 -3.65 12.16
CA ILE A 171 8.27 -4.78 11.67
C ILE A 171 6.80 -4.38 11.54
N SER A 172 6.23 -3.73 12.56
CA SER A 172 4.84 -3.26 12.55
C SER A 172 4.62 -2.18 11.50
N PHE A 173 5.62 -1.33 11.25
CA PHE A 173 5.58 -0.28 10.25
C PHE A 173 5.57 -0.85 8.84
N VAL A 174 6.43 -1.83 8.53
CA VAL A 174 6.41 -2.56 7.25
C VAL A 174 5.07 -3.25 7.04
N PHE A 175 4.55 -3.93 8.06
CA PHE A 175 3.26 -4.61 8.00
C PHE A 175 2.13 -3.67 7.59
N LEU A 176 1.98 -2.55 8.31
CA LEU A 176 0.94 -1.57 8.02
C LEU A 176 1.16 -0.83 6.71
N LEU A 177 2.40 -0.52 6.35
CA LEU A 177 2.72 0.20 5.12
C LEU A 177 2.39 -0.64 3.89
N LEU A 178 2.71 -1.94 3.90
CA LEU A 178 2.34 -2.87 2.83
C LEU A 178 0.81 -2.96 2.72
N PHE A 179 0.11 -3.17 3.84
CA PHE A 179 -1.36 -3.22 3.86
C PHE A 179 -2.00 -1.96 3.28
N ALA A 180 -1.58 -0.79 3.77
CA ALA A 180 -2.11 0.49 3.34
C ALA A 180 -1.89 0.71 1.83
N ALA A 181 -0.72 0.36 1.32
CA ALA A 181 -0.38 0.54 -0.08
C ALA A 181 -1.24 -0.34 -1.00
N TYR A 182 -1.32 -1.65 -0.75
CA TYR A 182 -2.01 -2.53 -1.69
C TYR A 182 -3.52 -2.45 -1.60
N GLU A 183 -4.10 -2.29 -0.40
CA GLU A 183 -5.56 -2.32 -0.25
C GLU A 183 -6.19 -1.05 -0.84
N THR A 184 -5.59 0.12 -0.60
CA THR A 184 -6.13 1.40 -1.10
C THR A 184 -5.92 1.56 -2.60
N ALA A 185 -4.70 1.31 -3.11
CA ALA A 185 -4.43 1.46 -4.53
C ALA A 185 -5.17 0.44 -5.40
N SER A 186 -5.30 -0.83 -4.96
CA SER A 186 -6.09 -1.82 -5.69
C SER A 186 -7.57 -1.45 -5.76
N SER A 187 -8.13 -0.89 -4.68
CA SER A 187 -9.51 -0.38 -4.67
C SER A 187 -9.68 0.80 -5.63
N ALA A 188 -8.72 1.74 -5.66
CA ALA A 188 -8.73 2.86 -6.59
C ALA A 188 -8.70 2.38 -8.05
N ILE A 189 -7.82 1.44 -8.39
CA ILE A 189 -7.71 0.88 -9.74
C ILE A 189 -9.01 0.15 -10.13
N THR A 190 -9.55 -0.66 -9.22
CA THR A 190 -10.81 -1.39 -9.46
C THR A 190 -11.95 -0.44 -9.80
N LEU A 191 -12.09 0.63 -9.01
CA LEU A 191 -13.14 1.61 -9.20
C LEU A 191 -12.88 2.50 -10.42
N ALA A 192 -11.64 2.83 -10.74
CA ALA A 192 -11.29 3.51 -11.98
C ALA A 192 -11.75 2.69 -13.19
N VAL A 193 -11.41 1.39 -13.23
CA VAL A 193 -11.85 0.50 -14.31
C VAL A 193 -13.37 0.42 -14.38
N LYS A 194 -14.05 0.29 -13.24
CA LYS A 194 -15.53 0.29 -13.20
C LYS A 194 -16.10 1.58 -13.80
N PHE A 195 -15.66 2.74 -13.32
CA PHE A 195 -16.17 4.04 -13.77
C PHE A 195 -15.85 4.31 -15.24
N ILE A 196 -14.66 3.94 -15.72
CA ILE A 196 -14.28 4.07 -17.13
C ILE A 196 -15.16 3.13 -17.99
N SER A 197 -15.39 1.89 -17.55
CA SER A 197 -16.22 0.93 -18.29
C SER A 197 -17.67 1.36 -18.43
N ASP A 198 -18.20 2.11 -17.46
CA ASP A 198 -19.56 2.67 -17.50
C ASP A 198 -19.65 3.96 -18.33
N ASN A 199 -18.52 4.59 -18.69
CA ASN A 199 -18.46 5.90 -19.34
C ASN A 199 -17.54 5.87 -20.57
N LEU A 200 -18.05 5.40 -21.70
CA LEU A 200 -17.28 5.22 -22.94
C LEU A 200 -16.62 6.51 -23.45
N GLU A 201 -17.23 7.68 -23.24
CA GLU A 201 -16.63 8.97 -23.62
C GLU A 201 -15.31 9.24 -22.87
N VAL A 202 -15.24 8.85 -21.59
CA VAL A 202 -14.01 8.95 -20.78
C VAL A 202 -12.96 8.00 -21.32
N LEU A 203 -13.33 6.76 -21.70
CA LEU A 203 -12.40 5.81 -22.29
C LEU A 203 -11.81 6.34 -23.61
N VAL A 204 -12.66 6.87 -24.49
CA VAL A 204 -12.24 7.44 -25.78
C VAL A 204 -11.27 8.61 -25.57
N GLU A 205 -11.52 9.49 -24.61
CA GLU A 205 -10.65 10.62 -24.35
C GLU A 205 -9.31 10.20 -23.71
N LEU A 206 -9.31 9.21 -22.81
CA LEU A 206 -8.09 8.59 -22.29
C LEU A 206 -7.26 7.95 -23.41
N MET A 207 -7.91 7.26 -24.35
CA MET A 207 -7.23 6.65 -25.50
C MET A 207 -6.53 7.72 -26.35
N LYS A 208 -7.22 8.82 -26.70
CA LYS A 208 -6.60 9.94 -27.45
C LYS A 208 -5.39 10.52 -26.72
N GLU A 209 -5.50 10.74 -25.40
CA GLU A 209 -4.40 11.25 -24.59
C GLU A 209 -3.19 10.32 -24.66
N HIS A 210 -3.38 9.02 -24.44
CA HIS A 210 -2.29 8.05 -24.41
C HIS A 210 -1.73 7.70 -25.79
N GLU A 211 -2.54 7.71 -26.86
CA GLU A 211 -2.07 7.54 -28.25
C GLU A 211 -1.09 8.65 -28.62
N LYS A 212 -1.41 9.90 -28.30
CA LYS A 212 -0.51 11.05 -28.53
C LYS A 212 0.80 10.92 -27.77
N ILE A 213 0.78 10.35 -26.56
CA ILE A 213 2.00 10.09 -25.79
C ILE A 213 2.82 9.01 -26.48
N ILE A 214 2.19 7.89 -26.88
CA ILE A 214 2.85 6.75 -27.52
C ILE A 214 3.46 7.13 -28.88
N GLU A 215 2.81 7.98 -29.67
CA GLU A 215 3.35 8.45 -30.96
C GLU A 215 4.71 9.16 -30.82
N ASN A 216 4.92 9.84 -29.69
CA ASN A 216 6.17 10.55 -29.40
C ASN A 216 7.14 9.71 -28.55
N HIS A 217 6.77 8.48 -28.19
CA HIS A 217 7.52 7.60 -27.32
C HIS A 217 8.39 6.62 -28.12
N GLU A 218 9.63 6.43 -27.68
CA GLU A 218 10.50 5.41 -28.26
C GLU A 218 10.03 4.00 -27.87
N LYS A 219 9.67 3.19 -28.86
CA LYS A 219 9.15 1.83 -28.63
C LYS A 219 10.14 1.00 -27.82
N GLY A 220 9.67 0.45 -26.70
CA GLY A 220 10.43 -0.46 -25.84
C GLY A 220 11.05 0.18 -24.61
N PHE A 221 10.92 1.50 -24.44
CA PHE A 221 11.35 2.21 -23.23
C PHE A 221 10.25 2.27 -22.17
N GLU A 222 10.66 2.45 -20.92
CA GLU A 222 9.74 2.74 -19.82
C GLU A 222 9.17 4.16 -19.93
N ILE A 223 7.98 4.34 -19.36
CA ILE A 223 7.38 5.67 -19.27
C ILE A 223 8.28 6.67 -18.53
N THR A 224 8.43 7.85 -19.10
CA THR A 224 9.22 8.92 -18.51
C THR A 224 8.38 9.76 -17.55
N TRP A 225 9.08 10.44 -16.64
CA TRP A 225 8.44 11.39 -15.72
C TRP A 225 7.76 12.58 -16.43
N GLN A 226 8.24 12.98 -17.60
CA GLN A 226 7.62 14.07 -18.35
C GLN A 226 6.31 13.61 -19.01
N GLU A 227 6.28 12.39 -19.54
CA GLU A 227 5.06 11.79 -20.08
C GLU A 227 4.01 11.57 -18.98
N TYR A 228 4.40 11.04 -17.82
CA TYR A 228 3.49 10.93 -16.67
C TYR A 228 2.84 12.26 -16.28
N LYS A 229 3.62 13.35 -16.28
CA LYS A 229 3.10 14.69 -15.98
C LYS A 229 2.22 15.28 -17.08
N SER A 230 2.35 14.83 -18.33
CA SER A 230 1.53 15.34 -19.43
C SER A 230 0.14 14.70 -19.52
N MET A 231 -0.10 13.62 -18.76
CA MET A 231 -1.38 12.88 -18.68
C MET A 231 -2.50 13.66 -17.95
N THR A 232 -2.84 14.83 -18.46
CA THR A 232 -3.73 15.79 -17.82
C THR A 232 -5.12 15.20 -17.57
N PHE A 233 -5.72 14.55 -18.57
CA PHE A 233 -7.02 13.93 -18.48
C PHE A 233 -6.99 12.69 -17.58
N THR A 234 -5.93 11.89 -17.63
CA THR A 234 -5.72 10.79 -16.68
C THR A 234 -5.72 11.28 -15.23
N HIS A 235 -5.05 12.40 -14.92
CA HIS A 235 -5.07 13.00 -13.58
C HIS A 235 -6.48 13.46 -13.17
N MET A 236 -7.28 13.98 -14.11
CA MET A 236 -8.69 14.30 -13.86
C MET A 236 -9.50 13.05 -13.52
N VAL A 237 -9.31 11.96 -14.26
CA VAL A 237 -10.00 10.68 -14.02
C VAL A 237 -9.58 10.08 -12.68
N ILE A 238 -8.29 10.14 -12.31
CA ILE A 238 -7.81 9.69 -10.99
C ILE A 238 -8.48 10.49 -9.87
N ASN A 239 -8.50 11.81 -9.98
CA ASN A 239 -9.13 12.68 -8.98
C ASN A 239 -10.62 12.38 -8.84
N GLU A 240 -11.32 12.24 -9.96
CA GLU A 240 -12.76 11.95 -9.96
C GLU A 240 -13.06 10.55 -9.43
N THR A 241 -12.21 9.56 -9.76
CA THR A 241 -12.30 8.21 -9.21
C THR A 241 -12.19 8.25 -7.69
N VAL A 242 -11.17 8.89 -7.13
CA VAL A 242 -10.99 8.95 -5.67
C VAL A 242 -12.11 9.75 -5.01
N ARG A 243 -12.63 10.81 -5.65
CA ARG A 243 -13.77 11.60 -5.18
C ARG A 243 -15.04 10.76 -5.07
N LEU A 244 -15.34 9.94 -6.07
CA LEU A 244 -16.54 9.09 -6.12
C LEU A 244 -16.39 7.82 -5.28
N ALA A 245 -15.21 7.21 -5.31
CA ALA A 245 -14.91 5.96 -4.62
C ALA A 245 -15.02 6.09 -3.10
N ASN A 246 -14.58 7.24 -2.55
CA ASN A 246 -14.54 7.49 -1.11
C ASN A 246 -13.94 6.30 -0.31
N ILE A 247 -12.78 5.82 -0.78
CA ILE A 247 -12.12 4.56 -0.31
C ILE A 247 -11.95 4.53 1.20
N ILE A 248 -11.68 5.68 1.81
CA ILE A 248 -11.60 5.85 3.26
C ILE A 248 -12.72 6.83 3.67
N PRO A 249 -13.92 6.34 4.04
CA PRO A 249 -15.10 7.17 4.18
C PRO A 249 -15.10 8.05 5.44
N ALA A 250 -14.33 7.65 6.46
CA ALA A 250 -14.28 8.36 7.73
C ALA A 250 -12.90 8.27 8.36
N VAL A 251 -12.60 9.28 9.17
CA VAL A 251 -11.38 9.37 9.95
C VAL A 251 -11.75 9.75 11.37
N PHE A 252 -11.42 8.89 12.33
CA PHE A 252 -11.84 9.06 13.72
C PHE A 252 -10.88 9.95 14.51
N ARG A 253 -11.44 10.81 15.36
CA ARG A 253 -10.70 11.77 16.20
C ARG A 253 -11.32 11.79 17.59
N ARG A 254 -10.47 11.95 18.60
CA ARG A 254 -10.89 12.28 19.97
C ARG A 254 -10.55 13.72 20.27
N ALA A 255 -11.52 14.47 20.79
CA ALA A 255 -11.30 15.80 21.35
C ALA A 255 -10.42 15.65 22.60
N VAL A 256 -9.31 16.39 22.65
CA VAL A 256 -8.36 16.39 23.79
C VAL A 256 -8.63 17.52 24.78
N THR A 257 -9.50 18.44 24.39
CA THR A 257 -10.00 19.58 25.15
C THR A 257 -11.43 19.83 24.70
N ASP A 258 -12.21 20.55 25.49
CA ASP A 258 -13.54 21.01 25.06
C ASP A 258 -13.43 21.89 23.81
N VAL A 259 -14.31 21.66 22.84
CA VAL A 259 -14.37 22.41 21.58
C VAL A 259 -15.79 22.87 21.34
N LYS A 260 -15.99 24.19 21.19
CA LYS A 260 -17.26 24.76 20.72
C LYS A 260 -17.25 24.81 19.20
N MET A 261 -18.23 24.20 18.55
CA MET A 261 -18.39 24.23 17.10
C MET A 261 -19.72 24.87 16.73
N LYS A 262 -19.66 25.94 15.91
CA LYS A 262 -20.85 26.72 15.50
C LYS A 262 -21.69 27.24 16.67
N GLY A 263 -21.03 27.70 17.74
CA GLY A 263 -21.68 28.36 18.88
C GLY A 263 -22.31 27.44 19.92
N LYS A 264 -22.08 26.12 19.81
CA LYS A 264 -22.42 25.12 20.83
C LYS A 264 -21.17 24.34 21.20
#